data_AF-A0A7G9GLJ5-F1
#
_entry.id   AF-A0A7G9GLJ5-F1
#
_cell.length_a   1.000
_cell.length_b   1.000
_cell.length_c   1.000
_cell.angle_alpha   90.00
_cell.angle_beta   90.00
_cell.angle_gamma   90.00
#
_symmetry.space_group_name_H-M   'P 1'
#
loop_
_entity.id
_entity.type
_entity.pdbx_description
1 polymer ?
#
loop_
_entity_poly.entity_id
_entity_poly.type
_entity_poly.pdbx_seq_one_letter_code
_entity_poly.pdbx_strand_id
1 'polypeptide(L)'
;MKFNGKSIAFTTLLVIILLAVIFIEIALFITGPSAKYDAKVEKQIQNIQKNYEKIENIQRHVFHYIIYIGEDEDNIVWFNEEGKPIVTKEKATLQKDKAAQEAQKLYGWKDVKVTLGYGYDQPVYVIEANNCEVLLDYDTLKVVYYLDKDVKS
;
A
#
# COMPACT_ATOMS: atom_id res chain seq x y z
N MET A 1 -19.04 -39.01 40.32
CA MET A 1 -19.44 -37.68 39.78
C MET A 1 -20.66 -37.92 38.89
N LYS A 2 -21.87 -37.45 39.26
CA LYS A 2 -23.07 -37.66 38.43
C LYS A 2 -23.06 -36.65 37.28
N PHE A 3 -22.80 -37.12 36.07
CA PHE A 3 -22.86 -36.29 34.87
C PHE A 3 -24.30 -35.89 34.57
N ASN A 4 -24.60 -34.59 34.68
CA ASN A 4 -25.91 -34.05 34.31
C ASN A 4 -25.92 -33.73 32.82
N GLY A 5 -26.36 -34.69 32.00
CA GLY A 5 -26.41 -34.54 30.54
C GLY A 5 -27.21 -33.34 30.04
N LYS A 6 -28.22 -32.87 30.80
CA LYS A 6 -28.96 -31.64 30.48
C LYS A 6 -28.11 -30.39 30.65
N SER A 7 -27.26 -30.36 31.68
CA SER A 7 -26.31 -29.26 31.91
C SER A 7 -25.24 -29.24 30.83
N ILE A 8 -24.73 -30.40 30.41
CA ILE A 8 -23.73 -30.48 29.32
C ILE A 8 -24.34 -30.01 28.01
N ALA A 9 -25.53 -30.50 27.64
CA ALA A 9 -26.21 -30.06 26.43
C ALA A 9 -26.48 -28.55 26.41
N PHE A 10 -26.88 -27.98 27.55
CA PHE A 10 -27.08 -26.55 27.69
C PHE A 10 -25.78 -25.75 27.56
N THR A 11 -24.70 -26.18 28.21
CA THR A 11 -23.38 -25.55 28.06
C THR A 11 -22.87 -25.64 26.62
N THR A 12 -23.01 -26.79 25.96
CA THR A 12 -22.64 -26.96 24.55
C THR A 12 -23.44 -26.03 23.64
N LEU A 13 -24.75 -25.90 23.86
CA LEU A 13 -25.58 -24.96 23.11
C LEU A 13 -25.12 -23.51 23.31
N LEU A 14 -24.82 -23.10 24.55
CA LEU A 14 -24.30 -21.76 24.83
C LEU A 14 -22.96 -21.50 24.15
N VAL A 15 -22.07 -22.50 24.11
CA VAL A 15 -20.78 -22.40 23.39
C VAL A 15 -21.01 -22.24 21.88
N ILE A 16 -21.95 -22.98 21.30
CA ILE A 16 -22.30 -22.84 19.88
C ILE A 16 -22.82 -21.43 19.58
N ILE A 17 -23.72 -20.91 20.42
CA ILE A 17 -24.26 -19.55 20.29
C ILE A 17 -23.12 -18.53 20.42
N LEU A 18 -22.23 -18.68 21.40
CA LEU A 18 -21.08 -17.80 21.58
C LEU A 18 -20.17 -17.79 20.35
N LEU A 19 -19.86 -18.97 19.80
CA LEU A 19 -19.06 -19.06 18.57
C LEU A 19 -19.77 -18.38 17.39
N ALA A 20 -21.07 -18.58 17.23
CA ALA A 20 -21.85 -17.93 16.17
C ALA A 20 -21.82 -16.40 16.29
N VAL A 21 -21.96 -15.86 17.51
CA VAL A 21 -21.84 -14.41 17.77
C VAL A 21 -20.46 -13.91 17.40
N ILE A 22 -19.39 -14.59 17.83
CA ILE A 22 -18.00 -14.22 17.50
C ILE A 22 -17.79 -14.20 15.96
N PHE A 23 -18.30 -15.20 15.24
CA PHE A 23 -18.20 -15.24 13.78
C PHE A 23 -18.93 -14.07 13.10
N ILE A 24 -20.13 -13.72 13.58
CA ILE A 24 -20.89 -12.58 13.05
C ILE A 24 -20.14 -11.27 13.30
N GLU A 25 -19.57 -11.08 14.48
CA GLU A 25 -18.77 -9.90 14.81
C GLU A 25 -17.53 -9.79 13.91
N ILE A 26 -16.78 -10.88 13.71
CA ILE A 26 -15.64 -10.89 12.78
C ILE A 26 -16.08 -10.46 11.37
N ALA A 27 -17.17 -11.03 10.86
CA ALA A 27 -17.66 -10.71 9.52
C ALA A 27 -18.07 -9.22 9.39
N LEU A 28 -18.77 -8.68 10.38
CA LEU A 28 -19.25 -7.29 10.36
C LEU A 28 -18.14 -6.27 10.59
N PHE A 29 -17.23 -6.53 11.54
CA PHE A 29 -16.24 -5.54 11.97
C PHE A 29 -14.90 -5.65 11.25
N ILE A 30 -14.56 -6.81 10.69
CA ILE A 30 -13.29 -7.01 9.97
C ILE A 30 -13.54 -7.07 8.46
N THR A 31 -14.35 -8.04 8.02
CA THR A 31 -14.52 -8.30 6.59
C THR A 31 -15.30 -7.19 5.88
N GLY A 32 -16.35 -6.66 6.50
CA GLY A 32 -17.17 -5.59 5.92
C GLY A 32 -16.37 -4.34 5.54
N PRO A 33 -15.65 -3.70 6.50
CA PRO A 33 -14.82 -2.53 6.21
C PRO A 33 -13.72 -2.80 5.17
N SER A 34 -13.05 -3.96 5.24
CA SER A 34 -12.02 -4.34 4.26
C SER A 34 -12.60 -4.43 2.85
N ALA A 35 -13.71 -5.16 2.68
CA ALA A 35 -14.35 -5.32 1.38
C ALA A 35 -14.81 -3.97 0.79
N LYS A 36 -15.33 -3.07 1.63
CA LYS A 36 -15.71 -1.72 1.20
C LYS A 36 -14.50 -0.89 0.78
N TYR A 37 -13.38 -1.04 1.48
CA TYR A 37 -12.12 -0.39 1.13
C TYR A 37 -11.58 -0.92 -0.20
N ASP A 38 -11.53 -2.23 -0.39
CA ASP A 38 -11.06 -2.87 -1.62
C ASP A 38 -11.91 -2.46 -2.82
N ALA A 39 -13.24 -2.46 -2.68
CA ALA A 39 -14.16 -1.97 -3.71
C ALA A 39 -13.96 -0.47 -4.03
N LYS A 40 -13.59 0.37 -3.04
CA LYS A 40 -13.25 1.78 -3.28
C LYS A 40 -11.98 1.87 -4.14
N VAL A 41 -10.93 1.13 -3.77
CA VAL A 41 -9.64 1.13 -4.50
C VAL A 41 -9.83 0.61 -5.93
N GLU A 42 -10.57 -0.48 -6.11
CA GLU A 42 -10.88 -1.05 -7.42
C GLU A 42 -11.62 -0.04 -8.30
N LYS A 43 -12.62 0.65 -7.75
CA LYS A 43 -13.35 1.70 -8.48
C LYS A 43 -12.44 2.86 -8.90
N GLN A 44 -11.46 3.24 -8.07
CA GLN A 44 -10.49 4.28 -8.41
C GLN A 44 -9.58 3.83 -9.57
N ILE A 45 -9.10 2.59 -9.53
CA ILE A 45 -8.29 1.98 -10.60
C ILE A 45 -9.08 1.90 -11.91
N GLN A 46 -10.33 1.42 -11.87
CA GLN A 46 -11.21 1.35 -13.04
C GLN A 46 -11.46 2.74 -13.65
N ASN A 47 -11.59 3.78 -12.81
CA ASN A 47 -11.75 5.14 -13.30
C ASN A 47 -10.49 5.65 -14.01
N ILE A 48 -9.29 5.32 -13.51
CA ILE A 48 -8.03 5.62 -14.20
C ILE A 48 -7.99 4.92 -15.56
N GLN A 49 -8.23 3.61 -15.59
CA GLN A 49 -8.19 2.80 -16.82
C GLN A 49 -9.23 3.24 -17.87
N LYS A 50 -10.38 3.75 -17.42
CA LYS A 50 -11.42 4.27 -18.32
C LYS A 50 -11.03 5.60 -18.96
N ASN A 51 -10.33 6.47 -18.22
CA ASN A 51 -10.03 7.83 -18.66
C ASN A 51 -8.63 7.98 -19.28
N TYR A 52 -7.76 6.99 -19.10
CA TYR A 52 -6.41 6.96 -19.65
C TYR A 52 -6.20 5.64 -20.39
N GLU A 53 -6.26 5.67 -21.72
CA GLU A 53 -6.17 4.46 -22.55
C GLU A 53 -4.82 3.76 -22.36
N LYS A 54 -4.84 2.42 -22.35
CA LYS A 54 -3.65 1.55 -22.29
C LYS A 54 -2.75 1.71 -21.06
N ILE A 55 -3.25 2.32 -19.99
CA ILE A 55 -2.54 2.35 -18.71
C ILE A 55 -2.66 0.99 -18.01
N GLU A 56 -1.51 0.43 -17.64
CA GLU A 56 -1.39 -0.87 -16.98
C GLU A 56 -0.53 -0.77 -15.71
N ASN A 57 -0.36 -1.89 -15.01
CA ASN A 57 0.50 -2.01 -13.82
C ASN A 57 0.25 -0.96 -12.74
N ILE A 58 -1.01 -0.58 -12.53
CA ILE A 58 -1.38 0.48 -11.58
C ILE A 58 -1.06 0.04 -10.15
N GLN A 59 -0.14 0.75 -9.51
CA GLN A 59 0.22 0.59 -8.10
C GLN A 59 -0.30 1.76 -7.28
N ARG A 60 -0.70 1.49 -6.04
CA ARG A 60 -1.16 2.52 -5.11
C ARG A 60 -0.08 2.81 -4.08
N HIS A 61 0.26 4.09 -3.92
CA HIS A 61 1.20 4.58 -2.93
C HIS A 61 0.50 5.52 -1.94
N VAL A 62 0.81 5.39 -0.65
CA VAL A 62 0.27 6.25 0.42
C VAL A 62 1.42 6.80 1.22
N PHE A 63 1.57 8.12 1.19
CA PHE A 63 2.54 8.84 2.00
C PHE A 63 1.87 10.05 2.65
N HIS A 64 1.92 11.22 2.00
CA HIS A 64 1.16 12.40 2.39
C HIS A 64 -0.20 12.45 1.67
N TYR A 65 -0.24 11.96 0.44
CA TYR A 65 -1.43 11.78 -0.38
C TYR A 65 -1.56 10.33 -0.85
N ILE A 66 -2.77 9.94 -1.23
CA ILE A 66 -3.01 8.68 -1.95
C ILE A 66 -2.78 8.97 -3.43
N ILE A 67 -1.78 8.31 -4.01
CA ILE A 67 -1.40 8.45 -5.41
C ILE A 67 -1.39 7.08 -6.08
N TYR A 68 -1.81 7.04 -7.34
CA TYR A 68 -1.73 5.86 -8.19
C TYR A 68 -0.63 6.05 -9.22
N ILE A 69 0.13 5.01 -9.52
CA ILE A 69 1.26 5.04 -10.44
C ILE A 69 0.99 3.96 -11.48
N GLY A 70 0.73 4.36 -12.71
CA GLY A 70 0.51 3.45 -13.82
C GLY A 70 1.59 3.61 -14.87
N GLU A 71 1.62 2.66 -15.80
CA GLU A 71 2.55 2.65 -16.91
C GLU A 71 1.79 2.48 -18.23
N ASP A 72 2.11 3.30 -19.23
CA ASP A 72 1.71 3.05 -20.62
C ASP A 72 2.91 2.48 -21.41
N GLU A 73 2.92 2.56 -22.74
CA GLU A 73 4.01 2.01 -23.57
C GLU A 73 5.36 2.64 -23.22
N ASP A 74 5.40 3.97 -23.14
CA ASP A 74 6.64 4.75 -23.04
C ASP A 74 6.79 5.49 -21.70
N ASN A 75 5.70 5.64 -20.95
CA ASN A 75 5.65 6.53 -19.79
C ASN A 75 5.21 5.84 -18.50
N ILE A 76 5.57 6.50 -17.41
CA ILE A 76 5.07 6.30 -16.07
C ILE A 76 4.23 7.53 -15.73
N VAL A 77 3.02 7.31 -15.23
CA VAL A 77 2.05 8.37 -14.96
C VAL A 77 1.58 8.26 -13.51
N TRP A 78 1.63 9.38 -12.78
CA TRP A 78 1.11 9.50 -11.43
C TRP A 78 -0.27 10.15 -11.48
N PHE A 79 -1.25 9.54 -10.82
CA PHE A 79 -2.63 9.99 -10.77
C PHE A 79 -3.06 10.29 -9.33
N ASN A 80 -3.90 11.30 -9.15
CA ASN A 80 -4.55 11.54 -7.86
C ASN A 80 -5.70 10.54 -7.60
N GLU A 81 -6.36 10.64 -6.45
CA GLU A 81 -7.51 9.78 -6.09
C GLU A 81 -8.71 9.87 -7.04
N GLU A 82 -8.82 10.97 -7.80
CA GLU A 82 -9.87 11.16 -8.82
C GLU A 82 -9.49 10.53 -10.17
N GLY A 83 -8.28 9.98 -10.29
CA GLY A 83 -7.74 9.41 -11.52
C GLY A 83 -7.25 10.45 -12.53
N LYS A 84 -7.01 11.69 -12.10
CA LYS A 84 -6.42 12.73 -12.96
C LYS A 84 -4.89 12.62 -12.93
N PRO A 85 -4.20 12.68 -14.08
CA PRO A 85 -2.75 12.68 -14.13
C PRO A 85 -2.21 13.96 -13.49
N ILE A 86 -1.20 13.81 -12.63
CA ILE A 86 -0.50 14.89 -11.95
C ILE A 86 0.84 15.15 -12.64
N VAL A 87 1.55 14.07 -12.98
CA VAL A 87 2.89 14.13 -13.60
C VAL A 87 3.13 12.86 -14.41
N THR A 88 3.88 13.03 -15.50
CA THR A 88 4.28 11.98 -16.43
C THR A 88 5.79 12.01 -16.60
N LYS A 89 6.43 10.84 -16.61
CA LYS A 89 7.87 10.67 -16.87
C LYS A 89 8.07 9.57 -17.90
N GLU A 90 9.02 9.75 -18.80
CA GLU A 90 9.41 8.68 -19.72
C GLU A 90 10.08 7.53 -18.96
N LYS A 91 9.72 6.28 -19.27
CA LYS A 91 10.34 5.08 -18.69
C LYS A 91 11.85 5.05 -18.89
N ALA A 92 12.33 5.61 -20.01
CA ALA A 92 13.76 5.72 -20.31
C ALA A 92 14.54 6.54 -19.26
N THR A 93 13.86 7.40 -18.48
CA THR A 93 14.48 8.23 -17.43
C THR A 93 14.53 7.53 -16.06
N LEU A 94 13.99 6.31 -15.96
CA LEU A 94 13.93 5.54 -14.72
C LEU A 94 15.34 5.11 -14.27
N GLN A 95 15.69 5.45 -13.03
CA GLN A 95 17.04 5.29 -12.48
C GLN A 95 17.03 4.53 -11.14
N LYS A 96 16.24 3.45 -11.04
CA LYS A 96 16.11 2.64 -9.80
C LYS A 96 17.45 2.15 -9.26
N ASP A 97 18.36 1.71 -10.13
CA ASP A 97 19.69 1.24 -9.73
C ASP A 97 20.55 2.35 -9.13
N LYS A 98 20.48 3.57 -9.69
CA LYS A 98 21.20 4.72 -9.12
C LYS A 98 20.60 5.14 -7.79
N ALA A 99 19.28 5.09 -7.65
CA ALA A 99 18.60 5.36 -6.39
C ALA A 99 19.04 4.37 -5.30
N ALA A 100 19.11 3.07 -5.63
CA ALA A 100 19.64 2.04 -4.72
C ALA A 100 21.10 2.31 -4.32
N GLN A 101 21.96 2.66 -5.28
CA GLN A 101 23.36 3.02 -5.02
C GLN A 101 23.47 4.25 -4.11
N GLU A 102 22.59 5.25 -4.26
CA GLU A 102 22.60 6.43 -3.43
C GLU A 102 22.20 6.11 -1.99
N ALA A 103 21.17 5.27 -1.79
CA ALA A 103 20.83 4.76 -0.46
C ALA A 103 21.98 3.95 0.17
N GLN A 104 22.71 3.16 -0.63
CA GLN A 104 23.90 2.45 -0.16
C GLN A 104 25.00 3.41 0.29
N LYS A 105 25.26 4.50 -0.42
CA LYS A 105 26.28 5.49 -0.03
C LYS A 105 25.89 6.24 1.24
N LEU A 106 24.63 6.66 1.33
CA LEU A 106 24.14 7.49 2.44
C LEU A 106 23.98 6.69 3.74
N TYR A 107 23.49 5.45 3.64
CA TYR A 107 23.07 4.67 4.80
C TYR A 107 23.73 3.29 4.91
N GLY A 108 24.56 2.89 3.93
CA GLY A 108 25.23 1.59 3.93
C GLY A 108 24.34 0.39 3.59
N TRP A 109 23.10 0.63 3.12
CA TRP A 109 22.15 -0.44 2.82
C TRP A 109 22.55 -1.24 1.59
N LYS A 110 22.40 -2.57 1.64
CA LYS A 110 22.78 -3.49 0.56
C LYS A 110 21.59 -4.22 -0.06
N ASP A 111 20.70 -4.73 0.79
CA ASP A 111 19.48 -5.42 0.36
C ASP A 111 18.30 -4.43 0.47
N VAL A 112 18.06 -3.70 -0.62
CA VAL A 112 17.01 -2.67 -0.67
C VAL A 112 15.92 -3.03 -1.67
N LYS A 113 14.69 -2.62 -1.37
CA LYS A 113 13.58 -2.67 -2.31
C LYS A 113 13.30 -1.26 -2.82
N VAL A 114 13.43 -1.06 -4.14
CA VAL A 114 13.16 0.23 -4.78
C VAL A 114 11.84 0.18 -5.53
N THR A 115 10.90 1.03 -5.11
CA THR A 115 9.62 1.24 -5.78
C THR A 115 9.44 2.71 -6.16
N LEU A 116 8.36 3.02 -6.86
CA LEU A 116 7.99 4.39 -7.19
C LEU A 116 6.94 4.87 -6.20
N GLY A 117 7.03 6.15 -5.86
CA GLY A 117 6.09 6.81 -4.99
C GLY A 117 5.88 8.26 -5.41
N TYR A 118 5.22 8.99 -4.53
CA TYR A 118 5.07 10.43 -4.64
C TYR A 118 5.30 11.02 -3.24
N GLY A 119 6.20 11.99 -3.15
CA GLY A 119 6.56 12.68 -1.91
C GLY A 119 5.50 13.71 -1.53
N TYR A 120 5.93 14.90 -1.15
CA TYR A 120 5.01 16.00 -0.87
C TYR A 120 4.39 16.57 -2.16
N ASP A 121 5.21 16.84 -3.16
CA ASP A 121 4.82 17.55 -4.39
C ASP A 121 5.53 17.02 -5.65
N GLN A 122 6.27 15.91 -5.54
CA GLN A 122 7.09 15.38 -6.63
C GLN A 122 7.18 13.85 -6.64
N PRO A 123 7.40 13.24 -7.81
CA PRO A 123 7.73 11.82 -7.93
C PRO A 123 8.99 11.47 -7.13
N VAL A 124 9.00 10.29 -6.53
CA VAL A 124 10.14 9.81 -5.74
C VAL A 124 10.40 8.33 -5.99
N TYR A 125 11.65 7.93 -5.76
CA TYR A 125 11.99 6.55 -5.47
C TYR A 125 11.75 6.29 -3.98
N VAL A 126 10.97 5.26 -3.68
CA VAL A 126 10.76 4.78 -2.31
C VAL A 126 11.68 3.60 -2.11
N ILE A 127 12.65 3.76 -1.21
CA ILE A 127 13.67 2.76 -0.93
C ILE A 127 13.46 2.24 0.48
N GLU A 128 13.06 0.98 0.58
CA GLU A 128 12.84 0.28 1.84
C GLU A 128 14.03 -0.63 2.14
N ALA A 129 14.57 -0.54 3.36
CA ALA A 129 15.59 -1.44 3.86
C ALA A 129 15.44 -1.64 5.37
N ASN A 130 15.36 -2.89 5.82
CA ASN A 130 15.07 -3.23 7.22
C ASN A 130 13.79 -2.50 7.72
N ASN A 131 13.89 -1.76 8.83
CA ASN A 131 12.84 -0.90 9.38
C ASN A 131 12.99 0.56 8.96
N CYS A 132 13.73 0.85 7.91
CA CYS A 132 13.92 2.20 7.42
C CYS A 132 13.34 2.38 6.02
N GLU A 133 12.97 3.62 5.72
CA GLU A 133 12.45 4.04 4.43
C GLU A 133 13.03 5.40 4.09
N VAL A 134 13.52 5.56 2.86
CA VAL A 134 13.94 6.87 2.34
C VAL A 134 13.23 7.14 1.01
N LEU A 135 12.72 8.36 0.87
CA LEU A 135 12.18 8.89 -0.38
C LEU A 135 13.26 9.76 -1.01
N LEU A 136 13.71 9.39 -2.21
CA LEU A 136 14.64 10.18 -3.00
C LEU A 136 13.89 10.81 -4.18
N ASP A 137 14.13 12.08 -4.42
CA ASP A 137 13.57 12.80 -5.57
C ASP A 137 13.89 12.08 -6.89
N TYR A 138 12.90 11.95 -7.77
CA TYR A 138 13.03 11.15 -9.00
C TYR A 138 14.12 11.67 -9.94
N ASP A 139 14.28 12.99 -10.03
CA ASP A 139 15.19 13.62 -11.00
C ASP A 139 16.59 13.84 -10.39
N THR A 140 16.66 14.25 -9.13
CA THR A 140 17.90 14.71 -8.48
C THR A 140 18.50 13.71 -7.50
N LEU A 141 17.75 12.67 -7.11
CA LEU A 141 18.11 11.69 -6.08
C LEU A 141 18.38 12.30 -4.68
N LYS A 142 18.00 13.56 -4.46
CA LYS A 142 18.11 14.20 -3.15
C LYS A 142 17.08 13.59 -2.19
N VAL A 143 17.46 13.48 -0.92
CA VAL A 143 16.56 13.01 0.14
C VAL A 143 15.40 13.99 0.29
N VAL A 144 14.18 13.48 0.10
CA VAL A 144 12.92 14.20 0.33
C VAL A 144 12.40 13.91 1.73
N TYR A 145 12.50 12.64 2.14
CA TYR A 145 12.03 12.19 3.44
C TYR A 145 12.80 10.95 3.87
N TYR A 146 12.97 10.79 5.18
CA TYR A 146 13.57 9.62 5.81
C TYR A 146 12.74 9.22 7.03
N LEU A 147 12.45 7.93 7.15
CA LEU A 147 11.73 7.35 8.28
C LEU A 147 12.53 6.18 8.83
N ASP A 148 12.80 6.25 10.12
CA ASP A 148 13.21 5.12 10.93
C ASP A 148 11.98 4.61 11.70
N LYS A 149 11.48 3.43 11.35
CA LYS A 149 10.27 2.83 11.94
C LYS A 149 10.54 2.26 13.35
N ASP A 150 11.80 2.19 13.78
CA ASP A 150 12.17 1.77 15.15
C ASP A 150 12.15 2.93 16.16
N VAL A 151 12.23 4.17 15.69
CA VAL A 151 12.09 5.36 16.53
C VAL A 151 10.61 5.68 16.68
N LYS A 152 10.02 5.22 17.79
CA LYS A 152 8.65 5.61 18.17
C LYS A 152 8.57 7.13 18.35
N SER A 153 7.74 7.78 17.53
CA SER A 153 7.31 9.18 17.70
C SER A 153 6.43 9.36 18.93
#